data_AF-A0A4R2T2M3-F1
#
_entry.id   AF-A0A4R2T2M3-F1
#
_cell.length_a   1.000
_cell.length_b   1.000
_cell.length_c   1.000
_cell.angle_alpha   90.00
_cell.angle_beta   90.00
_cell.angle_gamma   90.00
#
_symmetry.space_group_name_H-M   'P 1'
#
loop_
_entity.id
_entity.type
_entity.pdbx_description
1 polymer ?
#
loop_
_entity_poly.entity_id
_entity_poly.type
_entity_poly.pdbx_seq_one_letter_code
_entity_poly.pdbx_strand_id
1 'polypeptide(L)'
;MKLNQKVRTIREINQWTQEEMAEKLNMSVNGYAKIERGESKLSLEKLEQIAHLFNMDALEFMNATQKGVYFLLNDSVDNNVVYYGQSDEKLLMEIEKLKLMLQHKDELLEQKQLEINRLDRIIQSLER
;
A
#
# COMPACT_ATOMS: atom_id res chain seq x y z
N MET A 1 -3.24 11.96 3.91
CA MET A 1 -2.92 12.05 5.36
C MET A 1 -2.00 13.23 5.61
N LYS A 2 -2.28 14.07 6.63
CA LYS A 2 -1.38 15.19 7.00
C LYS A 2 -0.14 14.68 7.77
N LEU A 3 0.96 15.43 7.76
CA LEU A 3 2.24 15.03 8.39
C LEU A 3 2.09 14.69 9.88
N ASN A 4 1.36 15.51 10.64
CA ASN A 4 1.10 15.28 12.06
C ASN A 4 0.32 13.99 12.34
N GLN A 5 -0.60 13.61 11.44
CA GLN A 5 -1.32 12.35 11.56
C GLN A 5 -0.37 11.16 11.34
N LYS A 6 0.63 11.29 10.46
CA LYS A 6 1.62 10.23 10.25
C LYS A 6 2.46 9.98 11.49
N VAL A 7 2.93 11.05 12.12
CA VAL A 7 3.70 10.99 13.37
C VAL A 7 2.93 10.22 14.43
N ARG A 8 1.62 10.49 14.54
CA ARG A 8 0.73 9.73 15.43
C ARG A 8 0.59 8.27 15.01
N THR A 9 0.33 7.98 13.75
CA THR A 9 0.13 6.62 13.25
C THR A 9 1.35 5.73 13.47
N ILE A 10 2.56 6.22 13.16
CA ILE A 10 3.78 5.43 13.35
C ILE A 10 4.06 5.19 14.84
N ARG A 11 3.77 6.16 15.71
CA ARG A 11 3.85 5.99 17.16
C ARG A 11 2.91 4.88 17.64
N GLU A 12 1.65 4.92 17.19
CA GLU A 12 0.64 3.92 17.57
C GLU A 12 0.98 2.52 17.05
N ILE A 13 1.53 2.39 15.84
CA ILE A 13 2.02 1.11 15.28
C ILE A 13 3.16 0.52 16.14
N ASN A 14 4.06 1.38 16.63
CA ASN A 14 5.15 0.98 17.52
C ASN A 14 4.70 0.81 18.98
N GLN A 15 3.40 0.99 19.28
CA GLN A 15 2.82 0.88 20.61
C GLN A 15 3.45 1.80 21.65
N TRP A 16 4.01 2.93 21.21
CA TRP A 16 4.59 3.91 22.11
C TRP A 16 3.54 4.89 22.64
N THR A 17 3.65 5.22 23.91
CA THR A 17 2.94 6.32 24.56
C THR A 17 3.46 7.68 24.07
N GLN A 18 2.70 8.75 24.29
CA GLN A 18 3.17 10.09 23.95
C GLN A 18 4.38 10.49 24.80
N GLU A 19 4.44 9.99 26.03
CA GLU A 19 5.54 10.13 26.98
C GLU A 19 6.82 9.50 26.44
N GLU A 20 6.78 8.22 26.04
CA GLU A 20 7.94 7.50 25.48
C GLU A 20 8.45 8.15 24.20
N MET A 21 7.56 8.60 23.32
CA MET A 21 7.96 9.27 22.08
C MET A 21 8.57 10.65 22.35
N ALA A 22 8.02 11.38 23.31
CA ALA A 22 8.56 12.68 23.72
C ALA A 22 9.95 12.55 24.36
N GLU A 23 10.17 11.51 25.16
CA GLU A 23 11.47 11.17 25.74
C GLU A 23 12.50 10.86 24.65
N LYS A 24 12.16 9.99 23.69
CA LYS A 24 13.02 9.67 22.54
C LYS A 24 13.40 10.90 21.69
N LEU A 25 12.51 11.88 21.60
CA LEU A 25 12.71 13.13 20.87
C LEU A 25 13.34 14.26 21.71
N ASN A 26 13.72 13.96 22.96
CA ASN A 26 14.23 14.92 23.93
C ASN A 26 13.35 16.18 24.02
N MET A 27 12.04 16.01 24.17
CA MET A 27 11.08 17.12 24.23
C MET A 27 9.99 16.89 25.28
N SER A 28 9.23 17.95 25.60
CA SER A 28 8.10 17.81 26.52
C SER A 28 6.94 17.05 25.87
N VAL A 29 6.25 16.23 26.67
CA VAL A 29 5.03 15.50 26.27
C VAL A 29 3.98 16.43 25.69
N ASN A 30 3.77 17.58 26.33
CA ASN A 30 2.85 18.62 25.83
C ASN A 30 3.28 19.18 24.48
N GLY A 31 4.59 19.36 24.26
CA GLY A 31 5.13 19.78 22.97
C GLY A 31 4.89 18.74 21.88
N TYR A 32 5.11 17.46 22.19
CA TYR A 32 4.87 16.36 21.26
C TYR A 32 3.36 16.21 20.94
N ALA A 33 2.49 16.29 21.94
CA ALA A 33 1.04 16.22 21.73
C ALA A 33 0.51 17.35 20.82
N LYS A 34 1.09 18.55 20.89
CA LYS A 34 0.80 19.66 19.96
C LYS A 34 1.21 19.35 18.52
N ILE A 35 2.31 18.61 18.32
CA ILE A 35 2.73 18.15 17.00
C ILE A 35 1.65 17.23 16.43
N GLU A 36 1.21 16.21 17.18
CA GLU A 36 0.18 15.26 16.70
C GLU A 36 -1.15 15.95 16.36
N ARG A 37 -1.56 16.94 17.17
CA ARG A 37 -2.76 17.74 16.90
C ARG A 37 -2.60 18.76 15.76
N GLY A 38 -1.38 19.00 15.29
CA GLY A 38 -1.09 19.99 14.25
C GLY A 38 -1.16 21.44 14.74
N GLU A 39 -1.09 21.65 16.06
CA GLU A 39 -1.06 22.97 16.71
C GLU A 39 0.35 23.57 16.69
N SER A 40 1.37 22.75 16.46
CA SER A 40 2.77 23.16 16.29
C SER A 40 3.24 22.89 14.87
N LYS A 41 4.01 23.83 14.29
CA LYS A 41 4.72 23.58 13.04
C LYS A 41 5.88 22.64 13.31
N LEU A 42 5.94 21.55 12.55
CA LEU A 42 7.07 20.64 12.58
C LEU A 42 8.22 21.23 11.75
N SER A 43 9.37 21.48 12.37
CA SER A 43 10.58 21.88 11.64
C SER A 43 11.17 20.69 10.87
N LEU A 44 11.96 20.98 9.83
CA LEU A 44 12.67 19.94 9.08
C LEU A 44 13.60 19.13 9.99
N GLU A 45 14.34 19.79 10.87
CA GLU A 45 15.21 19.13 11.85
C GLU A 45 14.44 18.15 12.76
N LYS A 46 13.26 18.55 13.24
CA LYS A 46 12.44 17.67 14.09
C LYS A 46 11.86 16.51 13.29
N LEU A 47 11.50 16.74 12.03
CA LEU A 47 11.06 15.71 11.11
C LEU A 47 12.18 14.68 10.85
N GLU A 48 13.42 15.14 10.64
CA GLU A 48 14.60 14.27 10.51
C GLU A 48 14.82 13.43 11.75
N GLN A 49 14.76 14.04 12.95
CA GLN A 49 14.85 13.33 14.22
C GLN A 49 13.77 12.25 14.37
N ILE A 50 12.52 12.58 14.01
CA ILE A 50 11.42 11.61 14.02
C ILE A 50 11.70 10.47 13.04
N ALA A 51 12.11 10.76 11.81
CA ALA A 51 12.41 9.75 10.80
C ALA A 51 13.56 8.82 11.25
N HIS A 52 14.60 9.38 11.86
CA HIS A 52 15.74 8.62 12.39
C HIS A 52 15.34 7.65 13.51
N LEU A 53 14.35 7.99 14.36
CA LEU A 53 13.84 7.06 15.37
C LEU A 53 13.26 5.77 14.76
N PHE A 54 12.82 5.83 13.51
CA PHE A 54 12.27 4.71 12.77
C PHE A 54 13.23 4.15 11.71
N ASN A 55 14.51 4.56 11.72
CA ASN A 55 15.52 4.20 10.72
C ASN A 55 15.11 4.58 9.28
N MET A 56 14.41 5.70 9.12
CA MET A 56 13.96 6.22 7.83
C MET A 56 14.62 7.57 7.51
N ASP A 57 14.70 7.89 6.22
CA ASP A 57 15.02 9.26 5.79
C ASP A 57 13.78 10.18 5.89
N ALA A 58 13.99 11.49 6.03
CA ALA A 58 12.91 12.48 6.11
C ALA A 58 12.04 12.49 4.84
N LEU A 59 12.62 12.31 3.65
CA LEU A 59 11.86 12.20 2.40
C LEU A 59 11.01 10.93 2.39
N GLU A 60 11.56 9.82 2.87
CA GLU A 60 10.85 8.55 2.97
C GLU A 60 9.65 8.66 3.93
N PHE A 61 9.87 9.23 5.11
CA PHE A 61 8.83 9.52 6.09
C PHE A 61 7.72 10.43 5.51
N MET A 62 8.10 11.48 4.77
CA MET A 62 7.16 12.37 4.09
C MET A 62 6.41 11.69 2.96
N ASN A 63 7.02 10.72 2.27
CA ASN A 63 6.42 10.03 1.12
C ASN A 63 5.65 8.75 1.48
N ALA A 64 5.71 8.28 2.72
CA ALA A 64 4.95 7.14 3.25
C ALA A 64 3.41 7.31 3.23
N THR A 65 2.87 8.24 2.42
CA THR A 65 1.49 8.74 2.47
C THR A 65 0.47 8.01 1.61
N GLN A 66 0.84 7.03 0.79
CA GLN A 66 -0.12 6.52 -0.20
C GLN A 66 -0.29 5.00 -0.28
N LYS A 67 0.60 4.20 0.30
CA LYS A 67 0.46 2.74 0.29
C LYS A 67 0.93 2.20 1.62
N GLY A 68 0.11 1.35 2.23
CA GLY A 68 0.29 0.84 3.60
C GLY A 68 1.73 0.36 3.81
N VAL A 69 2.44 1.03 4.71
CA VAL A 69 3.79 0.61 5.12
C VAL A 69 3.61 -0.60 6.03
N TYR A 70 3.93 -1.78 5.52
CA TYR A 70 4.02 -2.99 6.32
C TYR A 70 5.42 -3.01 6.95
N PHE A 71 5.53 -2.57 8.20
CA PHE A 71 6.77 -2.66 8.96
C PHE A 71 7.00 -4.13 9.34
N LEU A 72 7.83 -4.84 8.56
CA LEU A 72 8.39 -6.11 9.02
C LEU A 72 9.55 -5.78 9.94
N LEU A 73 9.32 -5.90 11.24
CA LEU A 73 10.38 -6.05 12.24
C LEU A 73 11.12 -7.34 11.92
N ASN A 74 12.27 -7.25 11.26
CA ASN A 74 13.18 -8.39 11.10
C ASN A 74 14.51 -8.06 11.75
N ASP A 75 14.84 -8.86 12.76
CA ASP A 75 15.93 -8.67 13.73
C ASP A 75 17.29 -9.12 13.16
N SER A 76 17.51 -8.91 11.87
CA SER A 76 18.73 -9.29 11.18
C SER A 76 19.30 -8.09 10.45
N VAL A 77 20.37 -7.57 11.05
CA VAL A 77 21.37 -6.71 10.43
C VAL A 77 21.64 -7.20 9.01
N ASP A 78 21.68 -6.26 8.07
CA ASP A 78 21.83 -6.46 6.62
C ASP A 78 20.55 -6.91 5.90
N ASN A 79 19.68 -5.94 5.62
CA ASN A 79 19.17 -5.64 4.27
C ASN A 79 18.10 -4.55 4.37
N ASN A 80 18.47 -3.29 4.09
CA ASN A 80 17.51 -2.23 3.78
C ASN A 80 16.86 -2.51 2.42
N VAL A 81 15.95 -3.47 2.38
CA VAL A 81 14.99 -3.58 1.28
C VAL A 81 13.71 -2.89 1.74
N VAL A 82 13.70 -1.57 1.52
CA VAL A 82 12.46 -0.79 1.50
C VAL A 82 11.62 -1.35 0.35
N TYR A 83 10.64 -2.20 0.66
CA TYR A 83 9.62 -2.60 -0.29
C TYR A 83 8.73 -1.38 -0.57
N TYR A 84 9.18 -0.51 -1.47
CA TYR A 84 8.35 0.50 -2.10
C TYR A 84 7.13 -0.19 -2.71
N GLY A 85 5.93 0.34 -2.46
CA GLY A 85 4.64 -0.24 -2.84
C GLY A 85 4.43 -0.46 -4.34
N GLN A 86 5.12 -1.45 -4.90
CA GLN A 86 4.90 -2.04 -6.21
C GLN A 86 3.71 -3.03 -6.20
N SER A 87 3.24 -3.44 -5.02
CA SER A 87 2.16 -4.43 -4.90
C SER A 87 0.86 -3.95 -5.55
N ASP A 88 0.42 -2.71 -5.32
CA ASP A 88 -0.88 -2.26 -5.83
C ASP A 88 -0.90 -2.00 -7.33
N GLU A 89 0.18 -1.49 -7.91
CA GLU A 89 0.24 -1.21 -9.36
C GLU A 89 0.40 -2.52 -10.14
N LYS A 90 1.25 -3.42 -9.66
CA LYS A 90 1.36 -4.77 -10.22
C LYS A 90 0.07 -5.56 -10.05
N LEU A 91 -0.63 -5.40 -8.93
CA LEU A 91 -1.94 -6.03 -8.69
C LEU A 91 -3.02 -5.44 -9.60
N LEU A 92 -3.03 -4.12 -9.82
CA LEU A 92 -3.95 -3.47 -10.76
C LEU A 92 -3.70 -3.94 -12.20
N MET A 93 -2.43 -4.00 -12.63
CA MET A 93 -2.04 -4.54 -13.93
C MET A 93 -2.44 -6.01 -14.08
N GLU A 94 -2.26 -6.83 -13.02
CA GLU A 94 -2.67 -8.23 -13.03
C GLU A 94 -4.20 -8.37 -13.07
N ILE A 95 -4.94 -7.54 -12.33
CA ILE A 95 -6.41 -7.50 -12.40
C ILE A 95 -6.88 -7.13 -13.81
N GLU A 96 -6.25 -6.14 -14.44
CA GLU A 96 -6.60 -5.71 -15.79
C GLU A 96 -6.29 -6.80 -16.83
N LYS A 97 -5.13 -7.46 -16.70
CA LYS A 97 -4.76 -8.62 -17.51
C LYS A 97 -5.75 -9.77 -17.33
N LEU A 98 -6.14 -10.10 -16.10
CA LEU A 98 -7.11 -11.15 -15.81
C LEU A 98 -8.49 -10.82 -16.40
N LYS A 99 -8.94 -9.56 -16.34
CA LYS A 99 -10.18 -9.10 -16.98
C LYS A 99 -10.12 -9.26 -18.50
N LEU A 100 -9.01 -8.87 -19.13
CA LEU A 100 -8.82 -9.04 -20.57
C LEU A 100 -8.83 -10.51 -20.98
N MET A 101 -8.17 -11.38 -20.21
CA MET A 101 -8.20 -12.83 -20.44
C MET A 101 -9.60 -13.42 -20.29
N LEU A 102 -10.40 -12.95 -19.33
CA LEU A 102 -11.80 -13.37 -19.17
C LEU A 102 -12.63 -12.94 -20.38
N GLN A 103 -12.55 -11.68 -20.79
CA GLN A 103 -13.28 -11.19 -21.96
C GLN A 103 -12.94 -12.01 -23.22
N HIS A 104 -11.66 -12.28 -23.45
CA HIS A 104 -11.25 -13.08 -24.60
C HIS A 104 -11.78 -14.53 -24.52
N LYS A 105 -11.86 -15.11 -23.32
CA LYS A 105 -12.47 -16.44 -23.13
C LYS A 105 -13.97 -16.43 -23.40
N ASP A 106 -14.67 -15.37 -22.99
CA ASP A 106 -16.11 -15.23 -23.26
C ASP A 106 -16.38 -15.12 -24.76
N GLU A 107 -15.56 -14.35 -25.49
CA GLU A 107 -15.63 -14.26 -26.96
C GLU A 107 -15.39 -15.63 -27.64
N LEU A 108 -14.41 -16.41 -27.17
CA LEU A 108 -14.15 -17.75 -27.69
C LEU A 108 -15.29 -18.72 -27.39
N LEU A 109 -15.91 -18.62 -26.21
CA LEU A 109 -17.07 -19.43 -25.85
C LEU A 109 -18.26 -19.12 -26.75
N GLU A 110 -18.51 -17.84 -27.05
CA GLU A 110 -19.56 -17.42 -27.98
C GLU A 110 -19.31 -17.99 -29.40
N GLN A 111 -18.08 -17.88 -29.91
CA GLN A 111 -17.70 -18.48 -31.19
C GLN A 111 -17.94 -19.99 -31.22
N LYS A 112 -17.56 -20.69 -30.15
CA LYS A 112 -17.79 -22.14 -30.05
C LYS A 112 -19.27 -22.48 -29.99
N GLN A 113 -20.08 -21.69 -29.29
CA GLN A 113 -21.52 -21.91 -29.26
C GLN A 113 -22.17 -21.72 -30.62
N LEU A 114 -21.73 -20.72 -31.40
CA LEU A 114 -22.19 -20.52 -32.78
C LEU A 114 -21.81 -21.71 -33.67
N GLU A 115 -20.61 -22.25 -33.50
CA GLU A 115 -20.13 -23.40 -34.25
C GLU A 115 -20.92 -24.67 -33.91
N ILE A 116 -21.19 -24.92 -32.63
CA ILE A 116 -22.06 -26.03 -32.17
C ILE A 116 -23.45 -25.89 -32.78
N ASN A 117 -24.08 -24.72 -32.65
CA ASN A 117 -25.40 -24.47 -33.21
C ASN A 117 -25.44 -24.68 -34.74
N ARG A 118 -24.36 -24.35 -35.44
CA ARG A 118 -24.22 -24.59 -36.88
C ARG A 118 -24.11 -26.08 -37.18
N LEU A 119 -23.30 -26.82 -36.43
CA LEU A 119 -23.15 -28.27 -36.61
C LEU A 119 -24.46 -29.00 -36.30
N ASP A 120 -25.17 -28.62 -35.24
CA ASP A 120 -26.47 -29.20 -34.89
C ASP A 120 -27.50 -29.04 -36.01
N ARG A 121 -27.53 -27.86 -36.67
CA ARG A 121 -28.38 -27.63 -37.85
C ARG A 121 -28.00 -28.53 -39.03
N ILE A 122 -26.71 -28.75 -39.25
CA ILE A 122 -26.23 -29.63 -40.32
C ILE A 122 -26.65 -31.08 -40.03
N ILE A 123 -26.46 -31.55 -38.79
CA ILE A 123 -26.86 -32.90 -38.38
C ILE A 123 -28.37 -33.10 -38.57
N GLN A 124 -29.20 -32.16 -38.09
CA GLN A 124 -30.65 -32.20 -38.29
C GLN A 124 -31.07 -32.23 -39.77
N SER A 125 -30.28 -31.61 -40.65
CA SER A 125 -30.54 -31.63 -42.10
C SER A 125 -30.17 -32.95 -42.78
N LEU A 126 -29.25 -33.71 -42.18
CA LEU A 126 -28.79 -35.01 -42.68
C LEU A 126 -29.60 -36.19 -42.11
N GLU A 127 -30.28 -35.98 -40.98
CA GLU A 127 -31.18 -36.98 -40.35
C GLU A 127 -32.60 -37.01 -40.97
N ARG A 128 -32.86 -36.18 -41.99
CA ARG A 128 -34.09 -36.21 -42.81
C ARG A 128 -33.86 -36.99 -44.10
#